data_AF-H8MNI6-F1
#
_entry.id   AF-H8MNI6-F1
#
_cell.length_a   1.000
_cell.length_b   1.000
_cell.length_c   1.000
_cell.angle_alpha   90.00
_cell.angle_beta   90.00
_cell.angle_gamma   90.00
#
_symmetry.space_group_name_H-M   'P 1'
#
loop_
_entity.id
_entity.type
_entity.pdbx_description
1 polymer ?
#
loop_
_entity_poly.entity_id
_entity_poly.type
_entity_poly.pdbx_seq_one_letter_code
_entity_poly.pdbx_strand_id
1 'polypeptide(L)'
;MTRRRALTLIVYAPALMGNNSRTVAVVHGMEKAFPGLRLEWKLDEGGRPIALPQRDAWLLASNKDGGFPIVCNGDERYPVTVWGMESSGILSPGGQAQLEVHAKLPLDEPVIAAAATLLEAVAEGARSFWGHASPYGYGSEVAQQFRRSPDGPERSPRGLPMLNLPEKLPAPEIPCFLGWVNYWSAAAAEVIGFPDPARDAELLSRARRTPSGGWIVQLTETPLDYDNPVHLDALKRAYERFPAIGGRSTPLP
;
A
#
# COMPACT_ATOMS: atom_id res chain seq x y z
N MET A 1 14.10 -5.23 24.69
CA MET A 1 12.76 -4.94 24.14
C MET A 1 12.65 -5.62 22.79
N THR A 2 11.83 -6.65 22.66
CA THR A 2 11.48 -7.24 21.37
C THR A 2 10.78 -6.17 20.54
N ARG A 3 11.39 -5.76 19.42
CA ARG A 3 10.79 -4.83 18.48
C ARG A 3 9.49 -5.48 18.00
N ARG A 4 8.33 -4.98 18.43
CA ARG A 4 7.03 -5.48 17.94
C ARG A 4 7.08 -5.43 16.41
N ARG A 5 6.71 -6.54 15.77
CA ARG A 5 6.52 -6.56 14.31
C ARG A 5 5.48 -5.49 13.97
N ALA A 6 5.62 -4.85 12.81
CA ALA A 6 4.71 -3.79 12.38
C ALA A 6 3.97 -4.22 11.11
N LEU A 7 2.74 -3.76 10.94
CA LEU A 7 2.04 -3.76 9.68
C LEU A 7 2.38 -2.46 8.96
N THR A 8 2.80 -2.56 7.69
CA THR A 8 3.03 -1.41 6.81
C THR A 8 1.95 -1.40 5.75
N LEU A 9 1.27 -0.26 5.61
CA LEU A 9 0.31 0.00 4.55
C LEU A 9 0.89 1.09 3.66
N ILE A 10 0.95 0.85 2.36
CA ILE A 10 1.37 1.85 1.38
C ILE A 10 0.33 1.89 0.28
N VAL A 11 -0.11 3.09 -0.07
CA VAL A 11 -0.96 3.31 -1.23
C VAL A 11 -0.31 4.34 -2.15
N TYR A 12 -0.49 4.15 -3.45
CA TYR A 12 0.09 4.96 -4.52
C TYR A 12 -1.03 5.74 -5.18
N ALA A 13 -0.94 7.06 -5.18
CA ALA A 13 -2.00 7.96 -5.59
C ALA A 13 -1.48 9.07 -6.52
N PRO A 14 -2.36 9.80 -7.23
CA PRO A 14 -1.96 11.00 -7.94
C PRO A 14 -1.27 11.99 -7.00
N ALA A 15 -0.22 12.67 -7.47
CA ALA A 15 0.50 13.69 -6.70
C ALA A 15 -0.43 14.73 -6.06
N LEU A 16 -0.04 15.30 -4.91
CA LEU A 16 -0.81 16.33 -4.24
C LEU A 16 -0.71 17.66 -5.01
N MET A 17 -1.85 18.18 -5.48
CA MET A 17 -1.94 19.54 -6.02
C MET A 17 -2.60 20.47 -5.00
N GLY A 18 -1.89 21.53 -4.59
CA GLY A 18 -2.40 22.62 -3.74
C GLY A 18 -3.01 22.19 -2.40
N ASN A 19 -3.99 22.95 -1.91
CA ASN A 19 -4.76 22.63 -0.71
C ASN A 19 -5.64 21.39 -0.96
N ASN A 20 -5.06 20.22 -0.74
CA ASN A 20 -5.69 18.96 -1.05
C ASN A 20 -6.32 18.31 0.20
N SER A 21 -7.64 18.15 0.20
CA SER A 21 -8.38 17.53 1.32
C SER A 21 -8.12 16.03 1.51
N ARG A 22 -7.37 15.39 0.59
CA ARG A 22 -7.03 13.96 0.68
C ARG A 22 -6.22 13.61 1.93
N THR A 23 -5.35 14.49 2.41
CA THR A 23 -4.57 14.22 3.64
C THR A 23 -5.48 14.13 4.86
N VAL A 24 -6.47 15.03 4.96
CA VAL A 24 -7.51 14.99 5.99
C VAL A 24 -8.40 13.74 5.83
N ALA A 25 -8.80 13.41 4.60
CA ALA A 25 -9.63 12.24 4.32
C ALA A 25 -8.96 10.93 4.73
N VAL A 26 -7.65 10.77 4.48
CA VAL A 26 -6.87 9.61 4.94
C VAL A 26 -6.92 9.49 6.46
N VAL A 27 -6.65 10.59 7.18
CA VAL A 27 -6.64 10.60 8.64
C VAL A 27 -8.00 10.21 9.21
N HIS A 28 -9.06 10.88 8.76
CA HIS A 28 -10.43 10.58 9.21
C HIS A 28 -10.84 9.15 8.86
N GLY A 29 -10.43 8.67 7.67
CA GLY A 29 -10.66 7.30 7.24
C GLY A 29 -10.04 6.29 8.20
N MET A 30 -8.77 6.48 8.58
CA MET A 30 -8.10 5.61 9.54
C MET A 30 -8.77 5.64 10.92
N GLU A 31 -9.11 6.83 11.43
CA GLU A 31 -9.79 6.97 12.73
C GLU A 31 -11.17 6.30 12.76
N LYS A 32 -11.87 6.28 11.62
CA LYS A 32 -13.14 5.55 11.45
C LYS A 32 -12.91 4.04 11.33
N ALA A 33 -11.84 3.61 10.66
CA ALA A 33 -11.55 2.21 10.40
C ALA A 33 -10.99 1.45 11.62
N PHE A 34 -10.33 2.15 12.54
CA PHE A 34 -9.69 1.54 13.72
C PHE A 34 -10.21 2.17 15.02
N PRO A 35 -11.13 1.52 15.74
CA PRO A 35 -11.74 2.06 16.95
C PRO A 35 -10.71 2.50 18.00
N GLY A 36 -10.91 3.69 18.56
CA GLY A 36 -10.01 4.27 19.56
C GLY A 36 -8.77 4.96 18.98
N LEU A 37 -8.53 4.87 17.66
CA LEU A 37 -7.47 5.63 17.01
C LEU A 37 -7.82 7.12 16.97
N ARG A 38 -6.88 7.92 17.45
CA ARG A 38 -6.84 9.38 17.28
C ARG A 38 -5.48 9.74 16.74
N LEU A 39 -5.42 10.49 15.65
CA LEU A 39 -4.17 10.91 15.00
C LEU A 39 -3.98 12.42 15.19
N GLU A 40 -3.91 12.87 16.45
CA GLU A 40 -3.94 14.29 16.84
C GLU A 40 -2.56 14.85 17.21
N TRP A 41 -1.47 14.14 16.86
CA TRP A 41 -0.11 14.54 17.20
C TRP A 41 0.75 14.57 15.95
N LYS A 42 1.71 15.50 15.89
CA LYS A 42 2.87 15.43 14.98
C LYS A 42 4.08 14.93 15.76
N LEU A 43 5.14 14.59 15.03
CA LEU A 43 6.45 14.38 15.62
C LEU A 43 7.31 15.64 15.46
N ASP A 44 8.08 15.99 16.48
CA ASP A 44 9.21 16.92 16.33
C ASP A 44 10.42 16.24 15.68
N GLU A 45 11.50 17.00 15.46
CA GLU A 45 12.75 16.47 14.89
C GLU A 45 13.39 15.37 15.75
N GLY A 46 13.11 15.35 17.06
CA GLY A 46 13.54 14.32 17.99
C GLY A 46 12.60 13.12 18.07
N GLY A 47 11.52 13.10 17.30
CA GLY A 47 10.51 12.04 17.29
C GLY A 47 9.53 12.09 18.48
N ARG A 48 9.45 13.20 19.21
CA ARG A 48 8.51 13.36 20.34
C ARG A 48 7.13 13.82 19.84
N PRO A 49 6.03 13.25 20.36
CA PRO A 49 4.69 13.70 20.01
C PRO A 49 4.40 15.14 20.50
N ILE A 50 3.91 15.98 19.60
CA ILE A 50 3.38 17.32 19.89
C ILE A 50 1.92 17.37 19.43
N ALA A 51 1.01 17.72 20.34
CA ALA A 51 -0.41 17.82 20.03
C ALA A 51 -0.69 18.84 18.91
N LEU A 52 -1.71 18.53 18.09
CA LEU A 52 -2.20 19.35 16.98
C LEU A 52 -3.68 19.73 17.21
N PRO A 53 -3.98 20.79 17.99
CA PRO A 53 -5.35 21.18 18.30
C PRO A 53 -6.22 21.54 17.08
N GLN A 54 -5.61 21.99 15.99
CA GLN A 54 -6.27 22.31 14.72
C GLN A 54 -5.69 21.46 13.58
N ARG A 55 -5.54 20.14 13.83
CA ARG A 55 -4.91 19.19 12.91
C ARG A 55 -5.38 19.33 11.46
N ASP A 56 -6.68 19.36 11.22
CA ASP A 56 -7.19 19.34 9.84
C ASP A 56 -6.82 20.63 9.08
N ALA A 57 -6.94 21.79 9.75
CA ALA A 57 -6.50 23.07 9.20
C ALA A 57 -4.98 23.10 8.97
N TRP A 58 -4.21 22.52 9.88
CA TRP A 58 -2.77 22.36 9.74
C TRP A 58 -2.42 21.46 8.55
N LEU A 59 -3.04 20.29 8.40
CA LEU A 59 -2.83 19.38 7.27
C LEU A 59 -3.14 20.03 5.92
N LEU A 60 -4.22 20.81 5.85
CA LEU A 60 -4.58 21.54 4.63
C LEU A 60 -3.53 22.61 4.27
N ALA A 61 -2.94 23.26 5.28
CA ALA A 61 -1.93 24.30 5.09
C ALA A 61 -0.51 23.75 4.84
N SER A 62 -0.23 22.51 5.25
CA SER A 62 1.10 21.89 5.21
C SER A 62 1.46 21.22 3.87
N ASN A 63 0.54 21.14 2.91
CA ASN A 63 0.76 20.51 1.59
C ASN A 63 1.61 21.36 0.61
N LYS A 64 2.45 22.28 1.10
CA LYS A 64 3.17 23.24 0.23
C LYS A 64 4.28 22.62 -0.61
N ASP A 65 4.82 21.47 -0.19
CA ASP A 65 5.93 20.79 -0.87
C ASP A 65 5.54 19.40 -1.41
N GLY A 66 4.26 19.18 -1.71
CA GLY A 66 3.77 17.90 -2.30
C GLY A 66 3.69 16.72 -1.33
N GLY A 67 4.13 16.89 -0.08
CA GLY A 67 4.11 15.87 0.97
C GLY A 67 2.90 15.93 1.91
N PHE A 68 2.60 14.80 2.53
CA PHE A 68 1.66 14.67 3.64
C PHE A 68 2.50 14.55 4.93
N PRO A 69 2.53 15.58 5.79
CA PRO A 69 3.38 15.54 6.98
C PRO A 69 2.96 14.43 7.95
N ILE A 70 3.93 13.93 8.70
CA ILE A 70 3.69 12.84 9.64
C ILE A 70 2.75 13.25 10.78
N VAL A 71 1.70 12.44 10.96
CA VAL A 71 0.82 12.47 12.13
C VAL A 71 0.81 11.11 12.81
N CYS A 72 0.61 11.11 14.13
CA CYS A 72 0.63 9.92 14.96
C CYS A 72 -0.43 10.01 16.06
N ASN A 73 -0.57 8.91 16.81
CA ASN A 73 -1.52 8.79 17.92
C ASN A 73 -0.99 9.21 19.30
N GLY A 74 0.25 9.71 19.37
CA GLY A 74 0.87 10.13 20.63
C GLY A 74 1.17 9.01 21.64
N ASP A 75 0.83 7.74 21.35
CA ASP A 75 1.15 6.60 22.23
C ASP A 75 2.47 5.95 21.79
N GLU A 76 3.54 6.22 22.52
CA GLU A 76 4.86 5.66 22.25
C GLU A 76 4.93 4.12 22.46
N ARG A 77 4.01 3.54 23.23
CA ARG A 77 3.96 2.08 23.49
C ARG A 77 3.15 1.35 22.42
N TYR A 78 2.27 2.07 21.73
CA TYR A 78 1.43 1.57 20.64
C TYR A 78 1.46 2.56 19.46
N PRO A 79 2.64 2.74 18.83
CA PRO A 79 2.80 3.82 17.87
C PRO A 79 2.04 3.52 16.58
N VAL A 80 1.11 4.40 16.24
CA VAL A 80 0.46 4.44 14.93
C VAL A 80 0.86 5.73 14.24
N THR A 81 1.38 5.62 13.02
CA THR A 81 1.79 6.79 12.23
C THR A 81 1.20 6.73 10.83
N VAL A 82 0.92 7.89 10.25
CA VAL A 82 0.63 8.05 8.83
C VAL A 82 1.32 9.31 8.31
N TRP A 83 1.88 9.20 7.11
CA TRP A 83 2.58 10.28 6.42
C TRP A 83 2.54 10.00 4.92
N GLY A 84 3.00 10.93 4.12
CA GLY A 84 3.18 10.68 2.71
C GLY A 84 4.26 11.56 2.10
N MET A 85 4.81 11.04 1.02
CA MET A 85 5.90 11.66 0.28
C MET A 85 5.59 11.64 -1.20
N GLU A 86 6.09 12.64 -1.92
CA GLU A 86 6.04 12.63 -3.37
C GLU A 86 7.19 11.77 -3.91
N SER A 87 6.84 10.84 -4.79
CA SER A 87 7.78 10.10 -5.62
C SER A 87 7.91 10.80 -6.96
N SER A 88 9.16 11.09 -7.34
CA SER A 88 9.49 11.73 -8.61
C SER A 88 8.98 10.91 -9.78
N GLY A 89 8.52 11.59 -10.84
CA GLY A 89 8.09 10.95 -12.09
C GLY A 89 9.19 10.09 -12.73
N ILE A 90 10.47 10.43 -12.53
CA ILE A 90 11.61 9.65 -13.06
C ILE A 90 11.64 8.23 -12.48
N LEU A 91 11.20 8.07 -11.23
CA LEU A 91 11.22 6.80 -10.50
C LEU A 91 9.83 6.14 -10.43
N SER A 92 8.85 6.70 -11.12
CA SER A 92 7.44 6.32 -10.99
C SER A 92 6.88 5.83 -12.33
N PRO A 93 5.90 4.90 -12.31
CA PRO A 93 5.23 4.46 -13.52
C PRO A 93 4.71 5.60 -14.41
N GLY A 94 4.82 5.43 -15.73
CA GLY A 94 4.36 6.39 -16.72
C GLY A 94 5.11 7.72 -16.74
N GLY A 95 6.22 7.86 -16.00
CA GLY A 95 6.94 9.13 -15.90
C GLY A 95 6.22 10.17 -15.03
N GLN A 96 5.19 9.78 -14.30
CA GLN A 96 4.29 10.69 -13.58
C GLN A 96 4.63 10.75 -12.10
N ALA A 97 4.69 11.96 -11.52
CA ALA A 97 4.86 12.11 -10.07
C ALA A 97 3.66 11.51 -9.32
N GLN A 98 3.94 10.87 -8.19
CA GLN A 98 2.92 10.16 -7.39
C GLN A 98 3.04 10.53 -5.93
N LEU A 99 1.91 10.49 -5.22
CA LEU A 99 1.88 10.51 -3.77
C LEU A 99 1.95 9.07 -3.26
N GLU A 100 2.93 8.78 -2.43
CA GLU A 100 2.95 7.57 -1.60
C GLU A 100 2.46 7.91 -0.21
N VAL A 101 1.38 7.29 0.24
CA VAL A 101 0.90 7.42 1.61
C VAL A 101 1.27 6.16 2.38
N HIS A 102 1.99 6.35 3.48
CA HIS A 102 2.58 5.31 4.31
C HIS A 102 1.91 5.34 5.68
N ALA A 103 1.28 4.25 6.08
CA ALA A 103 0.80 4.04 7.44
C ALA A 103 1.53 2.86 8.10
N LYS A 104 1.82 3.01 9.39
CA LYS A 104 2.50 1.98 10.18
C LYS A 104 1.78 1.78 11.50
N LEU A 105 1.48 0.52 11.81
CA LEU A 105 0.79 0.10 13.02
C LEU A 105 1.49 -1.11 13.65
N PRO A 106 1.33 -1.37 14.96
CA PRO A 106 1.76 -2.62 15.57
C PRO A 106 1.08 -3.81 14.88
N LEU A 107 1.80 -4.91 14.65
CA LEU A 107 1.22 -6.14 14.11
C LEU A 107 0.72 -7.00 15.27
N ASP A 108 -0.57 -6.85 15.59
CA ASP A 108 -1.29 -7.63 16.59
C ASP A 108 -2.70 -7.98 16.10
N GLU A 109 -3.46 -8.70 16.92
CA GLU A 109 -4.78 -9.22 16.55
C GLU A 109 -5.79 -8.12 16.16
N PRO A 110 -5.95 -7.00 16.90
CA PRO A 110 -6.80 -5.88 16.47
C PRO A 110 -6.41 -5.31 15.10
N VAL A 111 -5.11 -5.10 14.86
CA VAL A 111 -4.64 -4.52 13.58
C VAL A 111 -4.78 -5.51 12.44
N ILE A 112 -4.55 -6.81 12.68
CA ILE A 112 -4.77 -7.89 11.70
C ILE A 112 -6.24 -7.92 11.28
N ALA A 113 -7.17 -7.88 12.24
CA ALA A 113 -8.60 -7.88 11.96
C ALA A 113 -9.05 -6.61 11.19
N ALA A 114 -8.41 -5.47 11.47
CA ALA A 114 -8.72 -4.19 10.82
C ALA A 114 -7.94 -3.93 9.52
N ALA A 115 -6.94 -4.75 9.16
CA ALA A 115 -5.96 -4.45 8.12
C ALA A 115 -6.60 -4.10 6.77
N ALA A 116 -7.59 -4.90 6.35
CA ALA A 116 -8.31 -4.67 5.11
C ALA A 116 -9.09 -3.35 5.15
N THR A 117 -9.78 -3.04 6.26
CA THR A 117 -10.57 -1.81 6.43
C THR A 117 -9.68 -0.57 6.51
N LEU A 118 -8.53 -0.69 7.17
CA LEU A 118 -7.50 0.35 7.21
C LEU A 118 -6.94 0.64 5.83
N LEU A 119 -6.59 -0.40 5.06
CA LEU A 119 -6.07 -0.22 3.70
C LEU A 119 -7.09 0.46 2.79
N GLU A 120 -8.36 0.04 2.86
CA GLU A 120 -9.45 0.68 2.13
C GLU A 120 -9.58 2.16 2.48
N ALA A 121 -9.59 2.49 3.78
CA ALA A 121 -9.77 3.85 4.23
C ALA A 121 -8.63 4.78 3.77
N VAL A 122 -7.39 4.29 3.83
CA VAL A 122 -6.22 5.04 3.34
C VAL A 122 -6.29 5.19 1.82
N ALA A 123 -6.60 4.12 1.09
CA ALA A 123 -6.65 4.15 -0.37
C ALA A 123 -7.78 5.03 -0.92
N GLU A 124 -8.99 4.94 -0.37
CA GLU A 124 -10.14 5.76 -0.78
C GLU A 124 -9.92 7.22 -0.39
N GLY A 125 -9.35 7.50 0.78
CA GLY A 125 -8.99 8.84 1.22
C GLY A 125 -7.93 9.50 0.31
N ALA A 126 -6.92 8.73 -0.09
CA ALA A 126 -5.86 9.18 -0.98
C ALA A 126 -6.24 9.18 -2.47
N ARG A 127 -7.37 8.55 -2.83
CA ARG A 127 -7.79 8.27 -4.22
C ARG A 127 -6.71 7.52 -4.99
N SER A 128 -6.25 6.44 -4.40
CA SER A 128 -5.11 5.67 -4.89
C SER A 128 -5.41 4.91 -6.17
N PHE A 129 -4.38 4.67 -6.96
CA PHE A 129 -4.39 3.74 -8.08
C PHE A 129 -4.41 2.31 -7.58
N TRP A 130 -3.52 2.01 -6.64
CA TRP A 130 -3.40 0.71 -5.96
C TRP A 130 -2.67 0.88 -4.62
N GLY A 131 -2.63 -0.16 -3.81
CA GLY A 131 -1.88 -0.18 -2.57
C GLY A 131 -1.83 -1.56 -1.95
N HIS A 132 -1.12 -1.69 -0.83
CA HIS A 132 -1.02 -2.94 -0.10
C HIS A 132 -0.87 -2.74 1.40
N ALA A 133 -1.19 -3.78 2.17
CA ALA A 133 -0.80 -3.95 3.55
C ALA A 133 0.06 -5.21 3.67
N SER A 134 1.23 -5.12 4.31
CA SER A 134 2.16 -6.25 4.48
C SER A 134 2.93 -6.15 5.80
N PRO A 135 3.31 -7.28 6.42
CA PRO A 135 4.23 -7.27 7.56
C PRO A 135 5.56 -6.60 7.25
N TYR A 136 6.13 -5.94 8.25
CA TYR A 136 7.46 -5.35 8.19
C TYR A 136 8.49 -6.38 7.72
N GLY A 137 9.34 -6.00 6.77
CA GLY A 137 10.28 -6.90 6.10
C GLY A 137 9.85 -7.28 4.68
N TYR A 138 8.59 -7.05 4.29
CA TYR A 138 8.15 -7.30 2.91
C TYR A 138 9.02 -6.56 1.87
N GLY A 139 9.51 -5.36 2.20
CA GLY A 139 10.31 -4.54 1.29
C GLY A 139 11.61 -5.22 0.86
N SER A 140 12.28 -5.99 1.74
CA SER A 140 13.49 -6.73 1.34
C SER A 140 13.17 -7.90 0.41
N GLU A 141 12.00 -8.52 0.57
CA GLU A 141 11.55 -9.62 -0.28
C GLU A 141 11.14 -9.09 -1.67
N VAL A 142 10.35 -8.01 -1.72
CA VAL A 142 9.96 -7.33 -2.97
C VAL A 142 11.19 -6.78 -3.69
N ALA A 143 12.16 -6.21 -2.97
CA ALA A 143 13.39 -5.70 -3.58
C ALA A 143 14.19 -6.78 -4.32
N GLN A 144 14.14 -8.04 -3.86
CA GLN A 144 14.77 -9.18 -4.53
C GLN A 144 14.00 -9.65 -5.77
N GLN A 145 12.74 -9.23 -5.95
CA GLN A 145 11.97 -9.51 -7.16
C GLN A 145 12.25 -8.49 -8.27
N PHE A 146 12.79 -7.30 -7.99
CA PHE A 146 13.01 -6.31 -9.05
C PHE A 146 14.21 -6.64 -9.93
N ARG A 147 13.98 -6.72 -11.25
CA ARG A 147 15.00 -6.97 -12.26
C ARG A 147 15.84 -5.71 -12.49
N ARG A 148 17.07 -5.72 -11.95
CA ARG A 148 18.03 -4.62 -12.08
C ARG A 148 18.94 -4.72 -13.32
N SER A 149 19.02 -5.89 -13.94
CA SER A 149 19.80 -6.14 -15.16
C SER A 149 19.04 -7.07 -16.11
N PRO A 150 19.16 -6.90 -17.44
CA PRO A 150 18.64 -7.86 -18.42
C PRO A 150 19.14 -9.30 -18.19
N ASP A 151 20.41 -9.45 -17.81
CA ASP A 151 21.06 -10.75 -17.54
C ASP A 151 20.82 -11.25 -16.10
N GLY A 152 19.88 -10.63 -15.39
CA GLY A 152 19.49 -11.06 -14.05
C GLY A 152 18.79 -12.43 -14.05
N PRO A 153 18.66 -13.07 -12.87
CA PRO A 153 17.96 -14.34 -12.77
C PRO A 153 16.50 -14.22 -13.23
N GLU A 154 15.91 -15.31 -13.71
CA GLU A 154 14.49 -15.32 -14.11
C GLU A 154 13.52 -15.30 -12.91
N ARG A 155 14.02 -15.71 -11.74
CA ARG A 155 13.26 -15.84 -10.50
C ARG A 155 14.03 -15.24 -9.33
N SER A 156 13.31 -14.75 -8.33
CA SER A 156 13.90 -14.35 -7.05
C SER A 156 14.44 -15.58 -6.30
N PRO A 157 15.23 -15.39 -5.21
CA PRO A 157 15.71 -16.52 -4.39
C PRO A 157 14.60 -17.44 -3.85
N ARG A 158 13.36 -16.93 -3.71
CA ARG A 158 12.19 -17.72 -3.28
C ARG A 158 11.37 -18.29 -4.45
N GLY A 159 11.88 -18.21 -5.67
CA GLY A 159 11.22 -18.72 -6.86
C GLY A 159 10.04 -17.86 -7.34
N LEU A 160 9.89 -16.63 -6.84
CA LEU A 160 8.89 -15.68 -7.33
C LEU A 160 9.32 -15.11 -8.68
N PRO A 161 8.38 -14.69 -9.55
CA PRO A 161 8.77 -14.06 -10.81
C PRO A 161 9.49 -12.73 -10.56
N MET A 162 10.43 -12.41 -11.44
CA MET A 162 11.02 -11.08 -11.48
C MET A 162 10.04 -10.05 -12.04
N LEU A 163 10.09 -8.85 -11.47
CA LEU A 163 9.26 -7.70 -11.77
C LEU A 163 10.12 -6.61 -12.42
N ASN A 164 9.53 -5.81 -13.29
CA ASN A 164 10.16 -4.60 -13.77
C ASN A 164 10.22 -3.54 -12.67
N LEU A 165 11.22 -2.67 -12.75
CA LEU A 165 11.31 -1.51 -11.87
C LEU A 165 10.12 -0.57 -12.11
N PRO A 166 9.60 0.12 -11.08
CA PRO A 166 8.43 0.99 -11.21
C PRO A 166 8.51 1.99 -12.36
N GLU A 167 9.67 2.61 -12.60
CA GLU A 167 9.90 3.57 -13.69
C GLU A 167 9.79 2.95 -15.10
N LYS A 168 9.81 1.62 -15.21
CA LYS A 168 9.62 0.90 -16.49
C LYS A 168 8.16 0.53 -16.75
N LEU A 169 7.27 0.73 -15.78
CA LEU A 169 5.85 0.46 -15.97
C LEU A 169 5.21 1.61 -16.77
N PRO A 170 4.34 1.31 -17.75
CA PRO A 170 3.77 2.33 -18.62
C PRO A 170 2.68 3.18 -17.95
N ALA A 171 2.08 2.71 -16.86
CA ALA A 171 0.94 3.37 -16.22
C ALA A 171 0.93 3.16 -14.68
N PRO A 172 0.50 4.16 -13.89
CA PRO A 172 0.41 4.06 -12.43
C PRO A 172 -0.66 3.08 -11.94
N GLU A 173 -1.65 2.74 -12.78
CA GLU A 173 -2.68 1.76 -12.48
C GLU A 173 -2.16 0.32 -12.45
N ILE A 174 -0.98 0.03 -13.01
CA ILE A 174 -0.37 -1.30 -12.95
C ILE A 174 0.29 -1.46 -11.57
N PRO A 175 -0.17 -2.40 -10.72
CA PRO A 175 0.49 -2.64 -9.44
C PRO A 175 1.93 -3.11 -9.64
N CYS A 176 2.88 -2.55 -8.90
CA CYS A 176 4.29 -2.90 -9.02
C CYS A 176 4.58 -4.31 -8.46
N PHE A 177 3.85 -4.73 -7.43
CA PHE A 177 3.99 -6.02 -6.74
C PHE A 177 2.71 -6.36 -5.97
N LEU A 178 2.68 -7.54 -5.37
CA LEU A 178 1.61 -8.00 -4.48
C LEU A 178 2.03 -7.97 -3.00
N GLY A 179 1.14 -7.52 -2.13
CA GLY A 179 1.26 -7.63 -0.68
C GLY A 179 0.30 -8.66 -0.07
N TRP A 180 0.17 -8.66 1.26
CA TRP A 180 -0.76 -9.56 1.96
C TRP A 180 -2.22 -9.22 1.65
N VAL A 181 -2.60 -7.97 1.92
CA VAL A 181 -3.87 -7.39 1.47
C VAL A 181 -3.56 -6.35 0.41
N ASN A 182 -4.33 -6.33 -0.66
CA ASN A 182 -4.12 -5.46 -1.81
C ASN A 182 -5.35 -4.59 -2.02
N TYR A 183 -5.13 -3.32 -2.33
CA TYR A 183 -6.14 -2.42 -2.86
C TYR A 183 -5.88 -2.22 -4.35
N TRP A 184 -6.92 -2.37 -5.17
CA TRP A 184 -6.89 -2.03 -6.58
C TRP A 184 -8.05 -1.09 -6.86
N SER A 185 -7.78 0.10 -7.39
CA SER A 185 -8.83 0.94 -7.95
C SER A 185 -9.59 0.22 -9.07
N ALA A 186 -10.73 0.75 -9.50
CA ALA A 186 -11.47 0.19 -10.63
C ALA A 186 -10.56 0.05 -11.88
N ALA A 187 -9.74 1.05 -12.17
CA ALA A 187 -8.82 1.04 -13.30
C ALA A 187 -7.68 0.03 -13.13
N ALA A 188 -7.09 -0.07 -11.93
CA ALA A 188 -6.07 -1.08 -11.65
C ALA A 188 -6.62 -2.51 -11.78
N ALA A 189 -7.85 -2.75 -11.28
CA ALA A 189 -8.54 -4.03 -11.38
C ALA A 189 -8.83 -4.41 -12.84
N GLU A 190 -9.27 -3.45 -13.66
CA GLU A 190 -9.47 -3.64 -15.10
C GLU A 190 -8.14 -4.02 -15.80
N VAL A 191 -7.08 -3.28 -15.55
CA VAL A 191 -5.75 -3.49 -16.17
C VAL A 191 -5.18 -4.88 -15.87
N ILE A 192 -5.38 -5.40 -14.65
CA ILE A 192 -4.91 -6.75 -14.29
C ILE A 192 -5.95 -7.85 -14.62
N GLY A 193 -7.13 -7.47 -15.11
CA GLY A 193 -8.22 -8.39 -15.46
C GLY A 193 -8.87 -9.06 -14.25
N PHE A 194 -9.13 -8.30 -13.18
CA PHE A 194 -9.85 -8.75 -11.98
C PHE A 194 -11.20 -8.04 -11.82
N PRO A 195 -12.29 -8.74 -11.47
CA PRO A 195 -12.38 -10.19 -11.30
C PRO A 195 -12.76 -10.93 -12.58
N ASP A 196 -12.27 -12.15 -12.71
CA ASP A 196 -12.79 -13.20 -13.59
C ASP A 196 -13.48 -14.26 -12.73
N PRO A 197 -14.82 -14.34 -12.69
CA PRO A 197 -15.54 -15.28 -11.84
C PRO A 197 -15.17 -16.76 -12.06
N ALA A 198 -14.72 -17.13 -13.26
CA ALA A 198 -14.32 -18.51 -13.57
C ALA A 198 -12.94 -18.87 -13.02
N ARG A 199 -12.09 -17.87 -12.73
CA ARG A 199 -10.69 -18.07 -12.32
C ARG A 199 -10.39 -17.59 -10.91
N ASP A 200 -11.22 -16.68 -10.39
CA ASP A 200 -10.94 -15.92 -9.17
C ASP A 200 -11.83 -16.30 -7.99
N ALA A 201 -12.55 -17.43 -8.04
CA ALA A 201 -13.47 -17.83 -6.98
C ALA A 201 -12.82 -17.85 -5.58
N GLU A 202 -11.58 -18.36 -5.47
CA GLU A 202 -10.82 -18.34 -4.21
C GLU A 202 -10.52 -16.91 -3.74
N LEU A 203 -10.03 -16.05 -4.64
CA LEU A 203 -9.72 -14.65 -4.30
C LEU A 203 -10.98 -13.85 -3.98
N LEU A 204 -12.08 -14.08 -4.71
CA LEU A 204 -13.37 -13.44 -4.50
C LEU A 204 -13.98 -13.79 -3.13
N SER A 205 -13.72 -14.98 -2.60
CA SER A 205 -14.14 -15.34 -1.23
C SER A 205 -13.50 -14.47 -0.15
N ARG A 206 -12.36 -13.82 -0.48
CA ARG A 206 -11.58 -12.93 0.40
C ARG A 206 -11.44 -11.53 -0.19
N ALA A 207 -12.35 -11.16 -1.09
CA ALA A 207 -12.37 -9.85 -1.71
C ALA A 207 -13.67 -9.11 -1.37
N ARG A 208 -13.59 -7.78 -1.37
CA ARG A 208 -14.77 -6.92 -1.29
C ARG A 208 -14.62 -5.69 -2.17
N ARG A 209 -15.74 -5.17 -2.67
CA ARG A 209 -15.77 -3.91 -3.41
C ARG A 209 -15.61 -2.72 -2.48
N THR A 210 -14.92 -1.69 -2.95
CA THR A 210 -14.81 -0.41 -2.26
C THR A 210 -15.87 0.57 -2.76
N PRO A 211 -16.15 1.67 -2.03
CA PRO A 211 -17.13 2.68 -2.44
C PRO A 211 -16.86 3.30 -3.82
N SER A 212 -15.59 3.50 -4.18
CA SER A 212 -15.19 4.00 -5.51
C SER A 212 -15.25 2.96 -6.64
N GLY A 213 -15.68 1.73 -6.35
CA GLY A 213 -15.79 0.64 -7.32
C GLY A 213 -14.52 -0.19 -7.49
N GLY A 214 -13.48 0.09 -6.71
CA GLY A 214 -12.28 -0.74 -6.59
C GLY A 214 -12.49 -2.02 -5.77
N TRP A 215 -11.39 -2.65 -5.40
CA TRP A 215 -11.36 -3.92 -4.68
C TRP A 215 -10.33 -3.90 -3.56
N ILE A 216 -10.70 -4.51 -2.44
CA ILE A 216 -9.77 -5.02 -1.44
C ILE A 216 -9.69 -6.54 -1.62
N VAL A 217 -8.48 -7.09 -1.72
CA VAL A 217 -8.24 -8.51 -1.96
C VAL A 217 -7.15 -9.02 -1.02
N GLN A 218 -7.51 -9.99 -0.17
CA GLN A 218 -6.60 -10.63 0.76
C GLN A 218 -6.10 -11.97 0.20
N LEU A 219 -4.78 -12.14 0.13
CA LEU A 219 -4.17 -13.35 -0.47
C LEU A 219 -4.19 -14.56 0.47
N THR A 220 -4.05 -14.34 1.78
CA THR A 220 -3.96 -15.39 2.80
C THR A 220 -4.74 -14.97 4.04
N GLU A 221 -5.29 -15.92 4.81
CA GLU A 221 -6.05 -15.61 6.05
C GLU A 221 -5.21 -14.89 7.11
N THR A 222 -3.94 -15.24 7.22
CA THR A 222 -3.00 -14.64 8.17
C THR A 222 -1.97 -13.78 7.44
N PRO A 223 -1.28 -12.87 8.15
CA PRO A 223 -0.28 -12.00 7.55
C PRO A 223 0.78 -12.77 6.75
N LEU A 224 1.06 -12.28 5.54
CA LEU A 224 1.98 -12.94 4.61
C LEU A 224 3.34 -13.18 5.27
N ASP A 225 3.81 -14.42 5.17
CA ASP A 225 5.05 -14.91 5.75
C ASP A 225 5.80 -15.64 4.64
N TYR A 226 6.94 -15.10 4.23
CA TYR A 226 7.71 -15.60 3.10
C TYR A 226 8.47 -16.90 3.40
N ASP A 227 8.59 -17.27 4.69
CA ASP A 227 9.14 -18.55 5.13
C ASP A 227 8.05 -19.64 5.22
N ASN A 228 6.77 -19.27 5.17
CA ASN A 228 5.67 -20.21 5.11
C ASN A 228 5.43 -20.66 3.65
N PRO A 229 5.62 -21.95 3.31
CA PRO A 229 5.46 -22.44 1.94
C PRO A 229 4.04 -22.27 1.40
N VAL A 230 3.01 -22.31 2.25
CA VAL A 230 1.61 -22.11 1.84
C VAL A 230 1.37 -20.66 1.40
N HIS A 231 1.96 -19.71 2.13
CA HIS A 231 1.88 -18.28 1.81
C HIS A 231 2.63 -17.96 0.52
N LEU A 232 3.83 -18.56 0.37
CA LEU A 232 4.63 -18.41 -0.84
C LEU A 232 3.92 -18.99 -2.07
N ASP A 233 3.25 -20.14 -1.93
CA ASP A 233 2.48 -20.75 -3.00
C ASP A 233 1.27 -19.89 -3.40
N ALA A 234 0.52 -19.35 -2.42
CA ALA A 234 -0.56 -18.41 -2.70
C ALA A 234 -0.08 -17.18 -3.49
N LEU A 235 1.09 -16.64 -3.14
CA LEU A 235 1.71 -15.52 -3.85
C LEU A 235 2.13 -15.91 -5.29
N LYS A 236 2.69 -17.10 -5.49
CA LYS A 236 3.03 -17.63 -6.82
C LYS A 236 1.79 -17.76 -7.70
N ARG A 237 0.73 -18.40 -7.21
CA ARG A 237 -0.54 -18.54 -7.92
C ARG A 237 -1.15 -17.18 -8.27
N ALA A 238 -1.08 -16.21 -7.36
CA ALA A 238 -1.55 -14.85 -7.63
C ALA A 238 -0.73 -14.16 -8.75
N TYR A 239 0.59 -14.26 -8.73
CA TYR A 239 1.41 -13.72 -9.82
C TYR A 239 1.18 -14.44 -11.16
N GLU A 240 0.93 -15.75 -11.15
CA GLU A 240 0.55 -16.51 -12.36
C GLU A 240 -0.81 -16.06 -12.89
N ARG A 241 -1.77 -15.79 -12.01
CA ARG A 241 -3.10 -15.29 -12.38
C ARG A 241 -3.06 -13.88 -12.96
N PHE A 242 -2.19 -13.00 -12.46
CA PHE A 242 -2.12 -11.59 -12.85
C PHE A 242 -0.78 -11.25 -13.53
N PRO A 243 -0.53 -11.72 -14.76
CA PRO A 243 0.75 -11.52 -15.44
C PRO A 243 1.06 -10.05 -15.74
N ALA A 244 0.08 -9.14 -15.67
CA ALA A 244 0.31 -7.70 -15.84
C ALA A 244 1.07 -7.07 -14.64
N ILE A 245 0.90 -7.60 -13.43
CA ILE A 245 1.51 -7.06 -12.21
C ILE A 245 3.05 -7.08 -12.32
N GLY A 246 3.65 -5.96 -11.95
CA GLY A 246 5.08 -5.69 -12.07
C GLY A 246 5.56 -5.55 -13.52
N GLY A 247 4.65 -5.19 -14.43
CA GLY A 247 4.97 -4.98 -15.85
C GLY A 247 5.51 -6.22 -16.56
N ARG A 248 5.11 -7.41 -16.13
CA ARG A 248 5.64 -8.69 -16.67
C ARG A 248 5.00 -9.11 -18.00
N SER A 249 3.83 -8.58 -18.31
CA SER A 249 3.23 -8.76 -19.64
C SER A 249 3.90 -7.78 -20.60
N THR A 250 4.33 -8.26 -21.76
CA THR A 250 4.70 -7.38 -22.86
C THR A 250 3.50 -6.50 -23.22
N PRO A 251 3.71 -5.22 -23.61
CA PRO A 251 2.62 -4.43 -24.17
C PRO A 251 1.97 -5.26 -25.29
N LEU A 252 0.64 -5.33 -25.30
CA LEU A 252 -0.05 -5.79 -26.50
C LEU A 252 0.40 -4.86 -27.65
N PRO A 253 0.77 -5.42 -28.81
CA PRO A 253 1.29 -4.66 -29.94
C PRO A 253 0.32 -3.58 -30.42
#